data_AF-A0AAJ4Y4R6-F1
#
_entry.id   AF-A0AAJ4Y4R6-F1
#
_cell.length_a   1.000
_cell.length_b   1.000
_cell.length_c   1.000
_cell.angle_alpha   90.00
_cell.angle_beta   90.00
_cell.angle_gamma   90.00
#
_symmetry.space_group_name_H-M   'P 1'
#
loop_
_entity.id
_entity.type
_entity.pdbx_description
1 polymer ?
#
loop_
_entity_poly.entity_id
_entity_poly.type
_entity_poly.pdbx_seq_one_letter_code
_entity_poly.pdbx_strand_id
1 'polypeptide(L)'
;MKYVTAVWDDGGFSVDPGAYLAELPRLRADLPPGARSFATDPGHYDIAGATRCVKDLELAGVHFATDKSGGLVLDFAPNKFKHDSGLRITYSGVTHFSVDYEHSIDWMLVDAVLLDEILPDEDGGCTHEIALTDASILVRCRDLEAVWGGTS
;
A
#
# COMPACT_ATOMS: atom_id res chain seq x y z
N MET A 1 6.24 -3.67 -9.34
CA MET A 1 5.89 -4.83 -8.50
C MET A 1 6.57 -6.10 -9.01
N LYS A 2 6.98 -7.00 -8.13
CA LYS A 2 7.73 -8.22 -8.45
C LYS A 2 6.85 -9.47 -8.58
N TYR A 3 5.87 -9.63 -7.70
CA TYR A 3 4.99 -10.80 -7.61
C TYR A 3 3.51 -10.42 -7.76
N VAL A 4 3.10 -9.25 -7.28
CA VAL A 4 1.74 -8.74 -7.48
C VAL A 4 1.52 -8.32 -8.93
N THR A 5 0.38 -8.69 -9.49
CA THR A 5 -0.11 -8.15 -10.78
C THR A 5 -1.16 -7.08 -10.50
N ALA A 6 -0.95 -5.88 -11.04
CA ALA A 6 -1.92 -4.78 -11.05
C ALA A 6 -1.69 -3.96 -12.33
N VAL A 7 -2.37 -4.34 -13.41
CA VAL A 7 -2.17 -3.75 -14.75
C VAL A 7 -3.50 -3.40 -15.40
N TRP A 8 -3.49 -2.40 -16.27
CA TRP A 8 -4.62 -2.12 -17.15
C TRP A 8 -4.64 -3.10 -18.32
N ASP A 9 -5.75 -3.81 -18.51
CA ASP A 9 -5.97 -4.75 -19.62
C ASP A 9 -7.41 -4.66 -20.14
N ASP A 10 -7.57 -4.64 -21.46
CA ASP A 10 -8.87 -4.64 -22.18
C ASP A 10 -10.00 -3.77 -21.58
N GLY A 11 -9.67 -2.55 -21.13
CA GLY A 11 -10.67 -1.60 -20.62
C GLY A 11 -10.99 -1.73 -19.12
N GLY A 12 -10.21 -2.49 -18.35
CA GLY A 12 -10.30 -2.57 -16.90
C GLY A 12 -8.97 -2.93 -16.22
N PHE A 13 -8.99 -2.99 -14.88
CA PHE A 13 -7.81 -3.40 -14.10
C PHE A 13 -7.83 -4.90 -13.84
N SER A 14 -6.76 -5.58 -14.23
CA SER A 14 -6.46 -6.96 -13.84
C SER A 14 -5.56 -6.94 -12.60
N VAL A 15 -6.06 -7.51 -11.49
CA VAL A 15 -5.37 -7.55 -10.20
C VAL A 15 -5.27 -8.98 -9.67
N ASP A 16 -4.07 -9.41 -9.29
CA ASP A 16 -3.81 -10.75 -8.75
C ASP A 16 -2.65 -10.74 -7.72
N PRO A 17 -2.93 -11.01 -6.43
CA PRO A 17 -1.91 -11.17 -5.40
C PRO A 17 -1.39 -12.61 -5.28
N GLY A 18 -1.87 -13.57 -6.08
CA GLY A 18 -1.65 -15.00 -5.89
C GLY A 18 -0.18 -15.42 -5.82
N ALA A 19 0.66 -14.92 -6.73
CA ALA A 19 2.09 -15.21 -6.70
C ALA A 19 2.78 -14.59 -5.46
N TYR A 20 2.35 -13.40 -5.04
CA TYR A 20 2.86 -12.76 -3.83
C TYR A 20 2.46 -13.54 -2.57
N LEU A 21 1.19 -13.96 -2.46
CA LEU A 21 0.68 -14.77 -1.36
C LEU A 21 1.40 -16.13 -1.26
N ALA A 22 1.80 -16.72 -2.38
CA ALA A 22 2.60 -17.95 -2.40
C ALA A 22 4.02 -17.75 -1.84
N GLU A 23 4.62 -16.58 -2.06
CA GLU A 23 5.97 -16.23 -1.58
C GLU A 23 5.99 -15.62 -0.17
N LEU A 24 4.89 -15.03 0.27
CA LEU A 24 4.77 -14.33 1.54
C LEU A 24 5.22 -15.16 2.76
N PRO A 25 4.96 -16.50 2.85
CA PRO A 25 5.48 -17.33 3.93
C PRO A 25 7.01 -17.33 4.05
N ARG A 26 7.73 -17.17 2.93
CA ARG A 26 9.18 -17.02 2.89
C ARG A 26 9.60 -15.59 3.22
N LEU A 27 8.98 -14.60 2.57
CA LEU A 27 9.31 -13.18 2.73
C LEU A 27 9.11 -12.67 4.16
N ARG A 28 8.06 -13.13 4.84
CA ARG A 28 7.71 -12.66 6.19
C ARG A 28 8.79 -12.88 7.25
N ALA A 29 9.73 -13.80 7.02
CA ALA A 29 10.84 -14.02 7.96
C ALA A 29 11.79 -12.82 8.01
N ASP A 30 11.93 -12.13 6.89
CA ASP A 30 12.87 -11.02 6.69
C ASP A 30 12.18 -9.65 6.78
N LEU A 31 10.84 -9.61 6.83
CA LEU A 31 10.08 -8.37 6.97
C LEU A 31 10.19 -7.78 8.40
N PRO A 32 10.32 -6.45 8.52
CA PRO A 32 10.13 -5.74 9.78
C PRO A 32 8.79 -6.08 10.45
N PRO A 33 8.68 -6.00 11.79
CA PRO A 33 7.48 -6.45 12.51
C PRO A 33 6.18 -5.81 12.04
N GLY A 34 6.16 -4.51 11.78
CA GLY A 34 4.96 -3.78 11.36
C GLY A 34 4.57 -4.09 9.91
N ALA A 35 5.55 -4.03 9.00
CA ALA A 35 5.41 -4.46 7.61
C ALA A 35 4.89 -5.91 7.50
N ARG A 36 5.43 -6.82 8.30
CA ARG A 36 4.97 -8.21 8.38
C ARG A 36 3.54 -8.30 8.87
N SER A 37 3.22 -7.61 9.97
CA SER A 37 1.86 -7.62 10.54
C SER A 37 0.83 -7.15 9.52
N PHE A 38 1.17 -6.12 8.73
CA PHE A 38 0.30 -5.57 7.72
C PHE A 38 0.13 -6.53 6.53
N ALA A 39 1.24 -6.94 5.89
CA ALA A 39 1.20 -7.83 4.71
C ALA A 39 0.57 -9.20 4.98
N THR A 40 0.62 -9.68 6.23
CA THR A 40 0.08 -11.00 6.62
C THR A 40 -1.28 -10.92 7.32
N ASP A 41 -1.89 -9.74 7.41
CA ASP A 41 -3.26 -9.63 7.92
C ASP A 41 -4.22 -10.46 7.03
N PRO A 42 -5.03 -11.37 7.60
CA PRO A 42 -5.90 -12.23 6.80
C PRO A 42 -6.87 -11.50 5.88
N GLY A 43 -7.27 -10.27 6.23
CA GLY A 43 -8.18 -9.45 5.43
C GLY A 43 -7.49 -8.67 4.31
N HIS A 44 -6.16 -8.51 4.36
CA HIS A 44 -5.42 -7.59 3.50
C HIS A 44 -5.63 -7.84 2.00
N TYR A 45 -5.58 -9.12 1.59
CA TYR A 45 -5.76 -9.57 0.20
C TYR A 45 -7.10 -10.30 -0.03
N ASP A 46 -8.00 -10.35 0.97
CA ASP A 46 -9.35 -10.90 0.81
C ASP A 46 -10.30 -9.85 0.22
N ILE A 47 -10.13 -9.60 -1.09
CA ILE A 47 -10.87 -8.56 -1.85
C ILE A 47 -12.38 -8.77 -1.81
N ALA A 48 -12.85 -10.02 -1.71
CA ALA A 48 -14.26 -10.37 -1.78
C ALA A 48 -14.95 -10.43 -0.42
N GLY A 49 -14.21 -10.79 0.65
CA GLY A 49 -14.78 -11.11 1.95
C GLY A 49 -14.45 -10.13 3.07
N ALA A 50 -13.40 -9.31 2.94
CA ALA A 50 -12.92 -8.47 4.05
C ALA A 50 -13.23 -6.98 3.85
N THR A 51 -13.65 -6.32 4.93
CA THR A 51 -13.76 -4.84 5.00
C THR A 51 -12.43 -4.16 5.33
N ARG A 52 -11.37 -4.95 5.56
CA ARG A 52 -10.00 -4.53 5.84
C ARG A 52 -9.01 -5.03 4.76
N CYS A 53 -9.43 -4.97 3.50
CA CYS A 53 -8.53 -5.17 2.35
C CYS A 53 -8.07 -3.82 1.81
N VAL A 54 -6.88 -3.76 1.20
CA VAL A 54 -6.39 -2.47 0.67
C VAL A 54 -7.09 -2.02 -0.61
N LYS A 55 -7.66 -2.96 -1.37
CA LYS A 55 -8.21 -2.66 -2.69
C LYS A 55 -9.41 -1.70 -2.59
N ASP A 56 -9.41 -0.68 -3.43
CA ASP A 56 -10.38 0.40 -3.56
C ASP A 56 -10.32 1.45 -2.43
N LEU A 57 -9.34 1.39 -1.54
CA LEU A 57 -9.03 2.51 -0.65
C LEU A 57 -8.62 3.74 -1.48
N GLU A 58 -9.12 4.91 -1.12
CA GLU A 58 -8.91 6.16 -1.86
C GLU A 58 -7.75 6.95 -1.24
N LEU A 59 -6.73 7.32 -2.01
CA LEU A 59 -5.63 8.13 -1.49
C LEU A 59 -6.14 9.52 -1.09
N ALA A 60 -6.08 9.82 0.21
CA ALA A 60 -6.64 11.04 0.79
C ALA A 60 -5.57 12.04 1.23
N GLY A 61 -4.35 11.57 1.56
CA GLY A 61 -3.29 12.46 2.02
C GLY A 61 -1.91 11.81 2.02
N VAL A 62 -0.90 12.64 1.74
CA VAL A 62 0.52 12.32 1.88
C VAL A 62 1.13 13.39 2.78
N HIS A 63 1.63 12.98 3.94
CA HIS A 63 2.16 13.91 4.95
C HIS A 63 3.61 13.60 5.25
N PHE A 64 4.48 14.58 5.02
CA PHE A 64 5.89 14.50 5.33
C PHE A 64 6.18 15.12 6.69
N ALA A 65 6.98 14.43 7.49
CA ALA A 65 7.60 15.06 8.64
C ALA A 65 8.56 16.15 8.16
N THR A 66 8.38 17.37 8.66
CA THR A 66 9.26 18.52 8.35
C THR A 66 10.50 18.55 9.23
N ASP A 67 10.55 17.72 10.26
CA ASP A 67 11.75 17.43 11.02
C ASP A 67 12.57 16.35 10.29
N LYS A 68 13.86 16.26 10.60
CA LYS A 68 14.75 15.26 9.99
C LYS A 68 14.49 13.83 10.50
N SER A 69 13.28 13.54 11.02
CA SER A 69 12.90 12.21 11.51
C SER A 69 12.76 11.18 10.39
N GLY A 70 12.51 11.64 9.16
CA GLY A 70 12.20 10.76 8.04
C GLY A 70 10.87 10.04 8.22
N GLY A 71 9.89 10.67 8.87
CA GLY A 71 8.52 10.19 8.95
C GLY A 71 7.71 10.53 7.70
N LEU A 72 6.89 9.57 7.26
CA LEU A 72 5.91 9.73 6.19
C LEU A 72 4.60 9.12 6.67
N VAL A 73 3.48 9.76 6.37
CA VAL A 73 2.15 9.20 6.59
C VAL A 73 1.39 9.21 5.28
N LEU A 74 0.80 8.06 4.93
CA LEU A 74 -0.20 7.94 3.88
C LEU A 74 -1.57 7.73 4.53
N ASP A 75 -2.52 8.59 4.17
CA ASP A 75 -3.90 8.49 4.60
C ASP A 75 -4.77 8.02 3.44
N PHE A 76 -5.57 7.00 3.71
CA PHE A 76 -6.52 6.43 2.77
C PHE A 76 -7.95 6.52 3.31
N ALA A 77 -8.84 7.11 2.52
CA ALA A 77 -10.26 7.16 2.80
C ALA A 77 -10.95 5.82 2.44
N PRO A 78 -12.02 5.45 3.17
CA PRO A 78 -12.79 4.26 2.84
C PRO A 78 -13.61 4.45 1.57
N ASN A 79 -13.58 3.47 0.68
CA ASN A 79 -14.67 3.31 -0.28
C ASN A 79 -15.96 2.92 0.46
N LYS A 80 -16.99 3.78 0.38
CA LYS A 80 -18.27 3.66 1.12
C LYS A 80 -19.03 2.37 0.89
N PHE A 81 -18.74 1.64 -0.18
CA PHE A 81 -19.41 0.37 -0.51
C PHE A 81 -18.68 -0.85 0.04
N LYS A 82 -17.41 -0.70 0.45
CA LYS A 82 -16.52 -1.84 0.73
C LYS A 82 -15.84 -1.77 2.10
N HIS A 83 -15.56 -0.57 2.60
CA HIS A 83 -14.77 -0.38 3.81
C HIS A 83 -15.61 0.32 4.89
N ASP A 84 -15.52 -0.19 6.12
CA ASP A 84 -16.13 0.45 7.30
C ASP A 84 -15.33 1.68 7.78
N SER A 85 -14.06 1.74 7.44
CA SER A 85 -13.12 2.76 7.90
C SER A 85 -11.95 2.94 6.93
N GLY A 86 -11.33 4.12 6.94
CA GLY A 86 -10.08 4.36 6.23
C GLY A 86 -8.88 3.67 6.88
N LEU A 87 -7.73 3.80 6.22
CA LEU A 87 -6.46 3.25 6.66
C LEU A 87 -5.41 4.37 6.72
N ARG A 88 -4.69 4.45 7.84
CA ARG A 88 -3.51 5.30 7.99
C ARG A 88 -2.27 4.41 8.04
N ILE A 89 -1.29 4.69 7.18
CA ILE A 89 0.01 4.01 7.20
C ILE A 89 1.09 5.01 7.58
N THR A 90 1.76 4.76 8.70
CA THR A 90 2.88 5.58 9.19
C THR A 90 4.19 4.85 8.93
N TYR A 91 5.08 5.45 8.16
CA TYR A 91 6.39 4.90 7.84
C TYR A 91 7.46 5.57 8.69
N SER A 92 8.42 4.77 9.15
CA SER A 92 9.54 5.22 9.95
C SER A 92 10.88 4.97 9.26
N GLY A 93 11.82 5.90 9.41
CA GLY A 93 13.14 5.78 8.77
C GLY A 93 13.05 5.71 7.25
N VAL A 94 12.21 6.55 6.65
CA VAL A 94 12.05 6.64 5.20
C VAL A 94 13.34 7.13 4.57
N THR A 95 13.85 6.36 3.60
CA THR A 95 15.04 6.69 2.82
C THR A 95 14.71 7.02 1.37
N HIS A 96 13.54 6.58 0.90
CA HIS A 96 13.05 6.88 -0.44
C HIS A 96 11.52 6.97 -0.47
N PHE A 97 11.00 7.93 -1.23
CA PHE A 97 9.58 8.09 -1.54
C PHE A 97 9.45 8.61 -2.98
N SER A 98 8.63 7.95 -3.79
CA SER A 98 8.21 8.45 -5.10
C SER A 98 6.71 8.24 -5.34
N VAL A 99 6.16 9.09 -6.19
CA VAL A 99 4.85 8.90 -6.82
C VAL A 99 5.05 9.04 -8.32
N ASP A 100 4.76 7.98 -9.06
CA ASP A 100 4.96 7.90 -10.50
C ASP A 100 3.61 7.74 -11.18
N TYR A 101 3.18 8.75 -11.95
CA TYR A 101 1.91 8.78 -12.68
C TYR A 101 2.08 8.20 -14.09
N GLU A 102 1.17 7.31 -14.52
CA GLU A 102 1.24 6.67 -15.84
C GLU A 102 0.59 7.48 -16.96
N HIS A 103 -0.51 8.21 -16.70
CA HIS A 103 -1.21 9.02 -17.70
C HIS A 103 -1.19 10.52 -17.41
N SER A 104 -1.66 11.31 -18.38
CA SER A 104 -1.90 12.74 -18.20
C SER A 104 -3.02 12.95 -17.19
N ILE A 105 -2.64 13.33 -15.97
CA ILE A 105 -3.48 13.62 -14.79
C ILE A 105 -4.92 14.02 -15.17
N ASP A 106 -5.87 13.11 -14.97
CA ASP A 106 -7.27 13.50 -14.83
C ASP A 106 -7.51 13.93 -13.38
N TRP A 107 -7.38 15.24 -13.15
CA TRP A 107 -7.53 15.87 -11.83
C TRP A 107 -8.91 15.65 -11.17
N MET A 108 -9.88 15.03 -11.87
CA MET A 108 -11.23 14.81 -11.36
C MET A 108 -11.45 13.46 -10.68
N LEU A 109 -10.53 12.50 -10.82
CA LEU A 109 -10.65 11.17 -10.22
C LEU A 109 -9.70 11.01 -9.03
N VAL A 110 -10.22 10.43 -7.95
CA VAL A 110 -9.39 10.06 -6.77
C VAL A 110 -8.67 8.76 -7.09
N ASP A 111 -7.36 8.75 -6.89
CA ASP A 111 -6.55 7.55 -7.07
C ASP A 111 -6.94 6.48 -6.04
N ALA A 112 -7.46 5.35 -6.53
CA ALA A 112 -7.84 4.23 -5.70
C ALA A 112 -6.79 3.12 -5.76
N VAL A 113 -6.54 2.47 -4.63
CA VAL A 113 -5.59 1.36 -4.54
C VAL A 113 -6.10 0.17 -5.35
N LEU A 114 -5.26 -0.33 -6.25
CA LEU A 114 -5.46 -1.60 -6.92
C LEU A 114 -5.00 -2.73 -6.01
N LEU A 115 -3.70 -2.75 -5.70
CA LEU A 115 -3.04 -3.68 -4.78
C LEU A 115 -1.75 -3.04 -4.28
N ASP A 116 -1.12 -3.67 -3.29
CA ASP A 116 0.20 -3.33 -2.81
C ASP A 116 1.10 -4.57 -2.66
N GLU A 117 2.40 -4.33 -2.58
CA GLU A 117 3.43 -5.34 -2.38
C GLU A 117 4.46 -4.84 -1.37
N ILE A 118 4.86 -5.71 -0.44
CA ILE A 118 5.86 -5.39 0.57
C ILE A 118 6.99 -6.41 0.50
N LEU A 119 8.20 -5.94 0.17
CA LEU A 119 9.38 -6.78 0.07
C LEU A 119 10.40 -6.40 1.15
N PRO A 120 11.10 -7.39 1.74
CA PRO A 120 12.22 -7.11 2.62
C PRO A 120 13.33 -6.41 1.84
N ASP A 121 13.99 -5.47 2.51
CA ASP A 121 15.12 -4.73 1.95
C ASP A 121 16.45 -5.25 2.52
N GLU A 122 17.53 -5.11 1.75
CA GLU A 122 18.86 -5.65 2.12
C GLU A 122 19.40 -5.06 3.43
N ASP A 123 19.00 -3.82 3.77
CA ASP A 123 19.41 -3.11 4.98
C ASP A 123 18.55 -3.42 6.23
N GLY A 124 17.70 -4.45 6.16
CA GLY A 124 16.82 -4.86 7.27
C GLY A 124 15.53 -4.04 7.41
N GLY A 125 15.19 -3.28 6.38
CA GLY A 125 13.92 -2.55 6.25
C GLY A 125 12.96 -3.24 5.27
N CYS A 126 12.11 -2.45 4.62
CA CYS A 126 11.26 -2.93 3.53
C CYS A 126 11.02 -1.87 2.46
N THR A 127 10.66 -2.35 1.27
CA THR A 127 10.03 -1.55 0.22
C THR A 127 8.55 -1.86 0.18
N HIS A 128 7.72 -0.82 0.23
CA HIS A 128 6.28 -0.90 0.04
C HIS A 128 5.93 -0.20 -1.27
N GLU A 129 5.44 -0.98 -2.23
CA GLU A 129 4.97 -0.49 -3.51
C GLU A 129 3.44 -0.59 -3.54
N ILE A 130 2.76 0.49 -3.90
CA ILE A 130 1.30 0.57 -3.97
C ILE A 130 0.92 0.96 -5.39
N ALA A 131 0.16 0.10 -6.07
CA ALA A 131 -0.43 0.41 -7.36
C ALA A 131 -1.76 1.11 -7.13
N LEU A 132 -1.92 2.28 -7.74
CA LEU A 132 -3.16 3.04 -7.80
C LEU A 132 -3.74 2.94 -9.22
N THR A 133 -4.91 3.51 -9.42
CA THR A 133 -5.58 3.55 -10.72
C THR A 133 -4.79 4.31 -11.79
N ASP A 134 -4.10 5.40 -11.46
CA ASP A 134 -3.32 6.19 -12.44
C ASP A 134 -1.88 6.50 -11.98
N ALA A 135 -1.44 5.88 -10.89
CA ALA A 135 -0.12 6.10 -10.33
C ALA A 135 0.40 4.87 -9.59
N SER A 136 1.68 4.93 -9.23
CA SER A 136 2.28 4.04 -8.25
C SER A 136 2.97 4.85 -7.17
N ILE A 137 2.93 4.36 -5.93
CA ILE A 137 3.70 4.90 -4.81
C ILE A 137 4.77 3.89 -4.46
N LEU A 138 6.00 4.35 -4.28
CA LEU A 138 7.09 3.54 -3.74
C LEU A 138 7.62 4.18 -2.45
N VAL A 139 7.64 3.42 -1.37
CA VAL A 139 8.26 3.81 -0.10
C VAL A 139 9.36 2.82 0.27
N ARG A 140 10.57 3.31 0.52
CA ARG A 140 11.63 2.53 1.18
C ARG A 140 11.78 3.03 2.60
N CYS A 141 11.61 2.15 3.57
CA CYS A 141 11.56 2.52 4.98
C CYS A 141 12.15 1.43 5.87
N ARG A 142 12.39 1.78 7.14
CA ARG A 142 12.82 0.81 8.15
C ARG A 142 11.67 -0.09 8.60
N ASP A 143 10.49 0.48 8.82
CA ASP A 143 9.26 -0.24 9.16
C ASP A 143 8.05 0.68 8.95
N LEU A 144 6.85 0.11 8.98
CA LEU A 144 5.57 0.80 8.89
C LEU A 144 4.59 0.36 9.97
N GLU A 145 3.63 1.20 10.30
CA GLU A 145 2.48 0.88 11.14
C GLU A 145 1.20 1.21 10.39
N ALA A 146 0.30 0.23 10.26
CA ALA A 146 -0.97 0.36 9.57
C ALA A 146 -2.13 0.32 10.57
N VAL A 147 -2.94 1.38 10.61
CA VAL A 147 -4.06 1.54 11.55
C VAL A 147 -5.36 1.81 10.79
N TRP A 148 -6.31 0.90 10.94
CA TRP A 148 -7.68 1.07 10.47
C TRP A 148 -8.50 1.95 11.44
N GLY A 149 -9.32 2.86 10.91
CA GLY A 149 -10.20 3.72 11.73
C GLY A 149 -9.57 5.02 12.22
N GLY A 150 -8.33 5.33 11.83
CA GLY A 150 -7.65 6.56 12.21
C GLY A 150 -7.86 7.69 11.20
N THR A 151 -8.90 8.50 11.41
CA THR A 151 -8.93 9.89 10.92
C THR A 151 -9.27 10.76 12.11
N SER A 152 -8.25 11.37 12.72
CA SER A 152 -8.39 12.55 13.59
C SER A 152 -8.10 13.79 12.78
#